data_AF-A0A973JH20-F1
#
_entry.id   AF-A0A973JH20-F1
#
_cell.length_a   1.000
_cell.length_b   1.000
_cell.length_c   1.000
_cell.angle_alpha   90.00
_cell.angle_beta   90.00
_cell.angle_gamma   90.00
#
_symmetry.space_group_name_H-M   'P 1'
#
loop_
_entity.id
_entity.type
_entity.pdbx_description
1 polymer ?
#
loop_
_entity_poly.entity_id
_entity_poly.type
_entity_poly.pdbx_seq_one_letter_code
_entity_poly.pdbx_strand_id
1 'polypeptide(L)'
;MTIEQPAPSGAEIRALSVLPARRTDIELHTADGLTLVGELAVPEQRPPVATLVTLHPLPTHGGFMDSHVLRKAAWRLPALADLAVLRFNTRGTASPRGRSEGAFDAGRGEQFDVAAAIEYAEFHELPRRWLVGWSFGTELALMHGADPSIEGAILLSPPLHRAQDTDLAAWDELGKPLVVLVPELDDYLRPDEARERFARVHQAEVIGVKGAKHLWVGESAVRRVLDEIVAHVLPGHAPLPTWWDGPVGTAGEDDQTR
;
A
#
# COMPACT_ATOMS: atom_id res chain seq x y z
N MET A 1 6.52 -19.51 -41.55
CA MET A 1 7.82 -19.13 -40.99
C MET A 1 7.53 -18.30 -39.76
N THR A 2 7.43 -18.94 -38.61
CA THR A 2 7.10 -18.28 -37.35
C THR A 2 8.35 -17.54 -36.91
N ILE A 3 8.28 -16.21 -36.87
CA ILE A 3 9.38 -15.39 -36.37
C ILE A 3 9.39 -15.61 -34.85
N GLU A 4 10.32 -16.43 -34.36
CA GLU A 4 10.63 -16.50 -32.93
C GLU A 4 11.04 -15.09 -32.51
N GLN A 5 10.25 -14.45 -31.66
CA GLN A 5 10.69 -13.24 -31.00
C GLN A 5 11.90 -13.59 -30.12
N PRO A 6 13.00 -12.80 -30.17
CA PRO A 6 14.14 -13.06 -29.31
C PRO A 6 13.66 -13.03 -27.85
N ALA A 7 14.13 -13.99 -27.05
CA ALA A 7 13.88 -14.00 -25.63
C ALA A 7 14.29 -12.64 -25.02
N PRO A 8 13.49 -12.04 -24.12
CA PRO A 8 13.85 -10.79 -23.49
C PRO A 8 15.22 -10.92 -22.81
N SER A 9 16.09 -9.92 -23.00
CA SER A 9 17.43 -9.89 -22.43
C SER A 9 17.47 -9.65 -20.91
N GLY A 10 16.32 -9.32 -20.32
CA GLY A 10 16.15 -9.06 -18.89
C GLY A 10 15.88 -10.30 -18.05
N ALA A 11 15.75 -10.10 -16.74
CA ALA A 11 15.32 -11.13 -15.79
C ALA A 11 13.81 -11.06 -15.56
N GLU A 12 13.17 -12.22 -15.42
CA GLU A 12 11.76 -12.32 -15.04
C GLU A 12 11.56 -11.80 -13.61
N ILE A 13 10.57 -10.94 -13.42
CA ILE A 13 10.16 -10.42 -12.11
C ILE A 13 9.31 -11.49 -11.42
N ARG A 14 9.85 -12.03 -10.34
CA ARG A 14 9.25 -13.11 -9.53
C ARG A 14 8.90 -12.60 -8.13
N ALA A 15 8.28 -13.47 -7.34
CA ALA A 15 7.82 -13.19 -5.97
C ALA A 15 8.87 -12.51 -5.07
N LEU A 16 10.14 -12.87 -5.22
CA LEU A 16 11.25 -12.37 -4.39
C LEU A 16 12.16 -11.37 -5.11
N SER A 17 11.79 -10.93 -6.31
CA SER A 17 12.56 -9.94 -7.05
C SER A 17 12.54 -8.59 -6.33
N VAL A 18 13.74 -8.13 -5.99
CA VAL A 18 14.00 -6.80 -5.45
C VAL A 18 14.65 -5.98 -6.54
N LEU A 19 13.96 -4.95 -7.01
CA LEU A 19 14.44 -4.07 -8.07
C LEU A 19 15.19 -2.87 -7.48
N PRO A 20 16.02 -2.17 -8.28
CA PRO A 20 16.84 -1.05 -7.80
C PRO A 20 16.01 0.08 -7.20
N ALA A 21 16.42 0.53 -6.02
CA ALA A 21 15.83 1.67 -5.31
C ALA A 21 16.78 2.11 -4.20
N ARG A 22 16.67 3.38 -3.79
CA ARG A 22 17.28 3.82 -2.52
C ARG A 22 16.28 3.53 -1.40
N ARG A 23 16.72 2.77 -0.39
CA ARG A 23 15.91 2.43 0.80
C ARG A 23 16.55 3.04 2.02
N THR A 24 15.75 3.70 2.83
CA THR A 24 16.21 4.38 4.04
C THR A 24 15.28 4.00 5.18
N ASP A 25 15.86 3.54 6.27
CA ASP A 25 15.15 3.32 7.52
C ASP A 25 14.85 4.69 8.13
N ILE A 26 13.62 4.87 8.59
CA ILE A 26 13.12 6.16 9.08
C ILE A 26 12.42 5.97 10.40
N GLU A 27 12.27 7.08 11.11
CA GLU A 27 11.44 7.20 12.29
C GLU A 27 10.33 8.22 12.02
N LEU A 28 9.12 7.91 12.48
CA LEU A 28 8.01 8.87 12.51
C LEU A 28 7.77 9.26 13.97
N HIS A 29 7.66 10.55 14.23
CA HIS A 29 7.36 11.06 15.57
C HIS A 29 5.91 11.54 15.61
N THR A 30 5.10 10.94 16.48
CA THR A 30 3.68 11.24 16.57
C THR A 30 3.42 12.43 17.49
N ALA A 31 2.29 13.12 17.28
CA ALA A 31 1.88 14.24 18.13
C ALA A 31 1.63 13.84 19.59
N ASP A 32 1.32 12.56 19.86
CA ASP A 32 1.19 12.00 21.21
C ASP A 32 2.52 11.46 21.79
N GLY A 33 3.65 11.73 21.12
CA GLY A 33 5.00 11.55 21.66
C GLY A 33 5.59 10.14 21.48
N LEU A 34 5.10 9.36 20.52
CA LEU A 34 5.65 8.05 20.18
C LEU A 34 6.62 8.13 19.00
N THR A 35 7.59 7.23 18.99
CA THR A 35 8.45 6.97 17.83
C THR A 35 8.03 5.68 17.14
N LEU A 36 7.72 5.76 15.84
CA LEU A 36 7.33 4.63 15.01
C LEU A 36 8.46 4.29 14.03
N VAL A 37 8.70 3.01 13.79
CA VAL A 37 9.71 2.54 12.85
C VAL A 37 9.13 2.45 11.43
N GLY A 38 9.91 2.83 10.42
CA GLY A 38 9.51 2.75 9.02
C GLY A 38 10.65 2.58 8.03
N GLU A 39 10.29 2.50 6.75
CA GLU A 39 11.18 2.52 5.60
C GLU A 39 10.60 3.41 4.50
N LEU A 40 11.45 4.27 3.93
CA LEU A 40 11.17 4.98 2.70
C LEU A 40 11.96 4.34 1.55
N ALA A 41 11.25 3.87 0.52
CA ALA A 41 11.82 3.39 -0.73
C ALA A 41 11.57 4.39 -1.85
N VAL A 42 12.61 4.88 -2.53
CA VAL A 42 12.50 5.84 -3.64
C VAL A 42 13.28 5.37 -4.88
N PRO A 43 12.92 5.86 -6.09
CA PRO A 43 13.65 5.51 -7.31
C PRO A 43 15.13 5.89 -7.21
N GLU A 44 16.02 5.04 -7.74
CA GLU A 44 17.47 5.22 -7.57
C GLU A 44 18.04 6.36 -8.41
N GLN A 45 17.47 6.59 -9.60
CA GLN A 45 18.06 7.47 -10.61
C GLN A 45 17.28 8.77 -10.83
N ARG A 46 16.03 8.84 -10.36
CA ARG A 46 15.12 9.97 -10.60
C ARG A 46 14.36 10.36 -9.35
N PRO A 47 13.84 11.60 -9.25
CA PRO A 47 12.84 11.94 -8.25
C PRO A 47 11.59 11.07 -8.43
N PRO A 48 10.87 10.72 -7.35
CA PRO A 48 9.60 10.02 -7.47
C PRO A 48 8.56 10.89 -8.18
N VAL A 49 7.63 10.27 -8.91
CA VAL A 49 6.50 10.98 -9.56
C VAL A 49 5.25 11.04 -8.69
N ALA A 50 5.11 10.09 -7.75
CA ALA A 50 4.07 10.03 -6.74
C ALA A 50 4.54 9.15 -5.56
N THR A 51 3.78 9.18 -4.47
CA THR A 51 4.17 8.53 -3.21
C THR A 51 3.03 7.68 -2.66
N LEU A 52 3.31 6.43 -2.33
CA LEU A 52 2.39 5.55 -1.62
C LEU A 52 2.71 5.59 -0.13
N VAL A 53 1.80 6.10 0.69
CA VAL A 53 1.85 5.99 2.16
C VAL A 53 1.04 4.76 2.55
N THR A 54 1.72 3.71 3.00
CA THR A 54 1.08 2.40 3.18
C THR A 54 0.65 2.17 4.62
N LEU A 55 -0.55 1.60 4.79
CA LEU A 55 -1.13 1.26 6.10
C LEU A 55 -1.33 -0.27 6.13
N HIS A 56 -0.62 -0.94 7.05
CA HIS A 56 -0.52 -2.39 7.07
C HIS A 56 -1.78 -3.10 7.64
N PRO A 57 -1.96 -4.41 7.36
CA PRO A 57 -3.04 -5.20 7.95
C PRO A 57 -2.90 -5.37 9.46
N LEU A 58 -3.91 -5.96 10.09
CA LEU A 58 -4.09 -5.97 11.54
C LEU A 58 -2.88 -6.53 12.31
N PRO A 59 -2.19 -5.72 13.16
CA PRO A 59 -0.97 -6.18 13.81
C PRO A 59 -1.16 -7.31 14.82
N THR A 60 -2.32 -7.40 15.47
CA THR A 60 -2.63 -8.52 16.37
C THR A 60 -2.78 -9.87 15.65
N HIS A 61 -2.83 -9.87 14.32
CA HIS A 61 -2.87 -11.07 13.47
C HIS A 61 -1.61 -11.19 12.59
N GLY A 62 -0.50 -10.58 13.02
CA GLY A 62 0.78 -10.66 12.32
C GLY A 62 0.94 -9.70 11.15
N GLY A 63 0.08 -8.67 11.04
CA GLY A 63 0.27 -7.60 10.07
C GLY A 63 1.34 -6.60 10.49
N PHE A 64 2.20 -6.22 9.56
CA PHE A 64 3.24 -5.20 9.75
C PHE A 64 3.63 -4.58 8.39
N MET A 65 4.49 -3.57 8.39
CA MET A 65 4.84 -2.82 7.17
C MET A 65 5.41 -3.66 6.02
N ASP A 66 5.96 -4.84 6.34
CA ASP A 66 6.55 -5.81 5.40
C ASP A 66 5.59 -6.95 5.01
N SER A 67 4.29 -6.79 5.30
CA SER A 67 3.24 -7.66 4.75
C SER A 67 3.35 -7.72 3.22
N HIS A 68 3.17 -8.91 2.63
CA HIS A 68 3.77 -9.23 1.33
C HIS A 68 3.37 -8.34 0.15
N VAL A 69 2.15 -7.79 0.13
CA VAL A 69 1.73 -6.82 -0.91
C VAL A 69 2.55 -5.54 -0.79
N LEU A 70 2.59 -4.94 0.41
CA LEU A 70 3.26 -3.67 0.67
C LEU A 70 4.78 -3.80 0.49
N ARG A 71 5.36 -4.94 0.91
CA ARG A 71 6.76 -5.25 0.70
C ARG A 71 7.13 -5.36 -0.78
N LYS A 72 6.33 -6.07 -1.57
CA LYS A 72 6.55 -6.17 -3.01
C LYS A 72 6.32 -4.84 -3.72
N ALA A 73 5.41 -3.99 -3.22
CA ALA A 73 5.26 -2.63 -3.71
C ALA A 73 6.58 -1.84 -3.54
N ALA A 74 7.15 -1.82 -2.32
CA ALA A 74 8.43 -1.15 -2.07
C ALA A 74 9.61 -1.76 -2.83
N TRP A 75 9.63 -3.08 -3.02
CA TRP A 75 10.68 -3.75 -3.79
C TRP A 75 10.66 -3.41 -5.28
N ARG A 76 9.50 -3.09 -5.86
CA ARG A 76 9.32 -3.08 -7.32
C ARG A 76 8.91 -1.72 -7.88
N LEU A 77 7.94 -1.05 -7.26
CA LEU A 77 7.34 0.17 -7.82
C LEU A 77 8.31 1.36 -7.96
N PRO A 78 9.34 1.53 -7.11
CA PRO A 78 10.35 2.56 -7.36
C PRO A 78 11.08 2.39 -8.70
N ALA A 79 11.33 1.15 -9.14
CA ALA A 79 12.00 0.88 -10.40
C ALA A 79 11.04 0.83 -11.59
N LEU A 80 9.82 0.30 -11.38
CA LEU A 80 8.88 0.04 -12.47
C LEU A 80 8.00 1.23 -12.83
N ALA A 81 7.75 2.14 -11.89
CA ALA A 81 6.78 3.23 -12.05
C ALA A 81 7.25 4.55 -11.43
N ASP A 82 8.53 4.65 -11.06
CA ASP A 82 9.11 5.82 -10.40
C ASP A 82 8.32 6.28 -9.14
N LEU A 83 7.70 5.34 -8.42
CA LEU A 83 6.91 5.63 -7.22
C LEU A 83 7.76 5.57 -5.95
N ALA A 84 7.61 6.56 -5.07
CA ALA A 84 8.05 6.42 -3.68
C ALA A 84 7.08 5.53 -2.91
N VAL A 85 7.59 4.72 -1.98
CA VAL A 85 6.79 3.88 -1.10
C VAL A 85 7.25 4.11 0.34
N LEU A 86 6.42 4.80 1.12
CA LEU A 86 6.58 5.07 2.54
C LEU A 86 5.79 4.03 3.33
N ARG A 87 6.49 3.20 4.09
CA ARG A 87 5.88 2.14 4.92
C ARG A 87 6.36 2.29 6.35
N PHE A 88 5.47 2.02 7.30
CA PHE A 88 5.78 2.14 8.71
C PHE A 88 4.93 1.17 9.52
N ASN A 89 5.42 0.81 10.70
CA ASN A 89 4.66 0.05 11.68
C ASN A 89 3.84 1.00 12.55
N THR A 90 2.54 0.76 12.67
CA THR A 90 1.70 1.47 13.64
C THR A 90 2.15 1.17 15.07
N ARG A 91 1.72 1.99 16.03
CA ARG A 91 2.03 1.87 17.45
C ARG A 91 1.96 0.43 17.98
N GLY A 92 2.98 0.03 18.72
CA GLY A 92 3.13 -1.28 19.34
C GLY A 92 3.50 -2.43 18.40
N THR A 93 3.42 -2.26 17.07
CA THR A 93 3.73 -3.29 16.07
C THR A 93 5.23 -3.58 16.02
N ALA A 94 5.58 -4.87 16.02
CA ALA A 94 6.95 -5.36 15.89
C ALA A 94 7.16 -6.01 14.52
N SER A 95 8.37 -5.87 13.98
CA SER A 95 8.83 -6.47 12.73
C SER A 95 10.34 -6.74 12.81
N PRO A 96 10.96 -7.39 11.81
CA PRO A 96 12.42 -7.52 11.74
C PRO A 96 13.19 -6.21 11.83
N ARG A 97 12.55 -5.09 11.46
CA ARG A 97 13.12 -3.74 11.45
C ARG A 97 13.00 -3.01 12.79
N GLY A 98 12.47 -3.67 13.83
CA GLY A 98 12.25 -3.10 15.15
C GLY A 98 10.78 -3.01 15.53
N ARG A 99 10.51 -2.32 16.64
CA ARG A 99 9.17 -2.18 17.23
C ARG A 99 8.84 -0.72 17.41
N SER A 100 7.71 -0.31 16.86
CA SER A 100 7.13 1.01 17.12
C SER A 100 6.67 1.12 18.58
N GLU A 101 6.87 2.28 19.19
CA GLU A 101 6.48 2.52 20.58
C GLU A 101 4.95 2.48 20.78
N GLY A 102 4.52 2.49 22.05
CA GLY A 102 3.10 2.44 22.41
C GLY A 102 2.48 1.04 22.29
N ALA A 103 1.16 1.01 22.10
CA ALA A 103 0.36 -0.20 22.00
C ALA A 103 -0.80 -0.01 21.02
N PHE A 104 -1.18 -1.09 20.35
CA PHE A 104 -2.35 -1.13 19.48
C PHE A 104 -3.60 -0.61 20.20
N ASP A 105 -4.30 0.33 19.57
CA ASP A 105 -5.47 1.01 20.14
C ASP A 105 -6.71 0.92 19.24
N ALA A 106 -6.76 -0.13 18.42
CA ALA A 106 -7.92 -0.49 17.61
C ALA A 106 -8.41 0.63 16.67
N GLY A 107 -7.49 1.47 16.19
CA GLY A 107 -7.76 2.56 15.26
C GLY A 107 -7.97 3.91 15.92
N ARG A 108 -8.00 4.01 17.26
CA ARG A 108 -8.16 5.31 17.93
C ARG A 108 -6.83 6.03 18.06
N GLY A 109 -5.87 5.42 18.74
CA GLY A 109 -4.51 5.97 18.84
C GLY A 109 -3.84 6.09 17.49
N GLU A 110 -4.05 5.12 16.59
CA GLU A 110 -3.43 5.09 15.27
C GLU A 110 -3.75 6.33 14.39
N GLN A 111 -4.70 7.19 14.79
CA GLN A 111 -4.89 8.51 14.17
C GLN A 111 -3.60 9.35 14.15
N PHE A 112 -2.82 9.33 15.23
CA PHE A 112 -1.57 10.08 15.32
C PHE A 112 -0.46 9.43 14.49
N ASP A 113 -0.55 8.12 14.27
CA ASP A 113 0.40 7.38 13.44
C ASP A 113 0.19 7.71 11.96
N VAL A 114 -1.07 7.76 11.52
CA VAL A 114 -1.47 8.16 10.16
C VAL A 114 -1.06 9.61 9.90
N ALA A 115 -1.36 10.52 10.84
CA ALA A 115 -0.96 11.91 10.74
C ALA A 115 0.56 12.06 10.62
N ALA A 116 1.35 11.37 11.47
CA ALA A 116 2.81 11.43 11.41
C ALA A 116 3.38 10.91 10.08
N ALA A 117 2.76 9.91 9.47
CA ALA A 117 3.19 9.40 8.16
C ALA A 117 2.87 10.38 7.02
N ILE A 118 1.71 11.04 7.06
CA ILE A 118 1.35 12.09 6.11
C ILE A 118 2.30 13.28 6.27
N GLU A 119 2.48 13.78 7.50
CA GLU A 119 3.37 14.89 7.84
C GLU A 119 4.83 14.61 7.44
N TYR A 120 5.31 13.38 7.63
CA TYR A 120 6.64 12.98 7.16
C TYR A 120 6.75 13.11 5.64
N ALA A 121 5.76 12.61 4.89
CA ALA A 121 5.73 12.76 3.45
C ALA A 121 5.62 14.23 3.03
N GLU A 122 4.98 15.08 3.84
CA GLU A 122 4.92 16.52 3.62
C GLU A 122 6.26 17.21 3.81
N PHE A 123 6.87 17.00 4.97
CA PHE A 123 8.13 17.59 5.36
C PHE A 123 9.26 17.22 4.40
N HIS A 124 9.25 15.99 3.88
CA HIS A 124 10.23 15.50 2.90
C HIS A 124 9.85 15.80 1.45
N GLU A 125 8.86 16.66 1.21
CA GLU A 125 8.41 17.10 -0.12
C GLU A 125 8.09 15.93 -1.07
N LEU A 126 7.60 14.81 -0.51
CA LEU A 126 7.24 13.64 -1.30
C LEU A 126 5.99 13.96 -2.13
N PRO A 127 6.03 13.79 -3.46
CA PRO A 127 4.98 14.30 -4.34
C PRO A 127 3.75 13.40 -4.32
N ARG A 128 2.59 14.00 -4.66
CA ARG A 128 1.36 13.31 -5.05
C ARG A 128 1.05 12.09 -4.18
N ARG A 129 0.74 12.34 -2.90
CA ARG A 129 0.64 11.26 -1.88
C ARG A 129 -0.67 10.51 -2.01
N TRP A 130 -0.62 9.19 -2.07
CA TRP A 130 -1.78 8.31 -2.05
C TRP A 130 -1.69 7.40 -0.83
N LEU A 131 -2.81 7.22 -0.14
CA LEU A 131 -2.87 6.23 0.92
C LEU A 131 -3.12 4.84 0.31
N VAL A 132 -2.39 3.83 0.77
CA VAL A 132 -2.63 2.44 0.39
C VAL A 132 -2.84 1.61 1.65
N GLY A 133 -4.10 1.36 1.98
CA GLY A 133 -4.47 0.56 3.14
C GLY A 133 -4.74 -0.88 2.78
N TRP A 134 -4.41 -1.82 3.67
CA TRP A 134 -4.83 -3.21 3.54
C TRP A 134 -5.47 -3.72 4.83
N SER A 135 -6.67 -4.31 4.72
CA SER A 135 -7.45 -4.84 5.84
C SER A 135 -7.62 -3.76 6.92
N PHE A 136 -7.13 -3.95 8.15
CA PHE A 136 -7.10 -2.90 9.18
C PHE A 136 -6.58 -1.54 8.68
N GLY A 137 -5.55 -1.55 7.82
CA GLY A 137 -5.01 -0.32 7.23
C GLY A 137 -5.99 0.43 6.32
N THR A 138 -6.98 -0.24 5.72
CA THR A 138 -8.05 0.47 4.99
C THR A 138 -8.93 1.25 5.92
N GLU A 139 -9.18 0.71 7.12
CA GLU A 139 -10.00 1.39 8.12
C GLU A 139 -9.27 2.63 8.64
N LEU A 140 -7.96 2.54 8.84
CA LEU A 140 -7.12 3.70 9.16
C LEU A 140 -7.16 4.76 8.06
N ALA A 141 -7.07 4.36 6.79
CA ALA A 141 -7.22 5.29 5.65
C ALA A 141 -8.59 5.97 5.65
N LEU A 142 -9.66 5.22 5.93
CA LEU A 142 -11.02 5.76 5.97
C LEU A 142 -11.21 6.73 7.13
N MET A 143 -10.84 6.33 8.35
CA MET A 143 -11.06 7.12 9.57
C MET A 143 -10.17 8.36 9.66
N HIS A 144 -8.91 8.27 9.21
CA HIS A 144 -7.88 9.28 9.51
C HIS A 144 -7.14 9.79 8.27
N GLY A 145 -7.50 9.30 7.09
CA GLY A 145 -6.82 9.61 5.83
C GLY A 145 -7.50 10.67 4.97
N ALA A 146 -8.65 11.21 5.40
CA ALA A 146 -9.39 12.26 4.70
C ALA A 146 -8.70 13.63 4.86
N ASP A 147 -7.47 13.73 4.37
CA ASP A 147 -6.58 14.88 4.54
C ASP A 147 -6.51 15.72 3.24
N PRO A 148 -6.48 17.07 3.28
CA PRO A 148 -6.35 17.90 2.09
C PRO A 148 -5.05 17.70 1.28
N SER A 149 -4.00 17.13 1.85
CA SER A 149 -2.69 16.93 1.23
C SER A 149 -2.53 15.64 0.42
N ILE A 150 -3.42 14.65 0.61
CA ILE A 150 -3.41 13.40 -0.17
C ILE A 150 -4.09 13.60 -1.54
N GLU A 151 -3.80 12.79 -2.54
CA GLU A 151 -4.50 12.83 -3.84
C GLU A 151 -5.61 11.79 -3.94
N GLY A 152 -5.55 10.73 -3.15
CA GLY A 152 -6.58 9.69 -3.08
C GLY A 152 -6.16 8.55 -2.17
N ALA A 153 -7.04 7.54 -2.06
CA ALA A 153 -6.74 6.31 -1.35
C ALA A 153 -7.09 5.06 -2.15
N ILE A 154 -6.32 4.01 -1.91
CA ILE A 154 -6.55 2.65 -2.44
C ILE A 154 -6.72 1.72 -1.25
N LEU A 155 -7.89 1.08 -1.18
CA LEU A 155 -8.29 0.20 -0.10
C LEU A 155 -8.24 -1.25 -0.57
N LEU A 156 -7.38 -2.06 0.04
CA LEU A 156 -7.25 -3.49 -0.26
C LEU A 156 -7.99 -4.31 0.80
N SER A 157 -9.00 -5.07 0.39
CA SER A 157 -9.81 -5.94 1.27
C SER A 157 -10.38 -5.22 2.51
N PRO A 158 -11.20 -4.16 2.36
CA PRO A 158 -11.67 -3.39 3.50
C PRO A 158 -12.73 -4.15 4.32
N PRO A 159 -12.46 -4.49 5.61
CA PRO A 159 -13.42 -5.26 6.40
C PRO A 159 -14.57 -4.42 6.96
N LEU A 160 -14.42 -3.09 7.03
CA LEU A 160 -15.42 -2.13 7.54
C LEU A 160 -15.99 -2.50 8.93
N HIS A 161 -15.13 -2.97 9.85
CA HIS A 161 -15.48 -3.30 11.23
C HIS A 161 -15.49 -2.08 12.17
N ARG A 162 -14.68 -1.07 11.86
CA ARG A 162 -14.38 0.12 12.66
C ARG A 162 -14.82 1.39 11.96
N ALA A 163 -14.52 1.50 10.66
CA ALA A 163 -14.94 2.65 9.87
C ALA A 163 -16.47 2.75 9.84
N GLN A 164 -16.98 3.94 10.08
CA GLN A 164 -18.40 4.27 10.17
C GLN A 164 -18.87 5.06 8.94
N ASP A 165 -20.18 5.25 8.84
CA ASP A 165 -20.79 6.05 7.77
C ASP A 165 -20.29 7.51 7.77
N THR A 166 -19.89 8.05 8.92
CA THR A 166 -19.27 9.39 9.02
C THR A 166 -17.92 9.46 8.34
N ASP A 167 -17.13 8.39 8.38
CA ASP A 167 -15.82 8.34 7.74
C ASP A 167 -15.99 8.30 6.21
N LEU A 168 -16.97 7.52 5.73
CA LEU A 168 -17.35 7.52 4.32
C LEU A 168 -17.87 8.89 3.87
N ALA A 169 -18.71 9.54 4.68
CA ALA A 169 -19.20 10.89 4.38
C ALA A 169 -18.06 11.92 4.29
N ALA A 170 -17.04 11.82 5.15
CA ALA A 170 -15.86 12.68 5.08
C ALA A 170 -15.07 12.48 3.77
N TRP A 171 -14.95 11.23 3.30
CA TRP A 171 -14.35 10.95 1.98
C TRP A 171 -15.20 11.45 0.82
N ASP A 172 -16.52 11.36 0.91
CA ASP A 172 -17.44 11.92 -0.09
C ASP A 172 -17.29 13.45 -0.18
N GLU A 173 -17.30 14.14 0.97
CA GLU A 173 -17.11 15.59 1.04
C GLU A 173 -15.73 16.03 0.53
N LEU A 174 -14.68 15.27 0.84
CA LEU A 174 -13.33 15.52 0.34
C LEU A 174 -13.23 15.45 -1.19
N GLY A 175 -14.11 14.67 -1.84
CA GLY A 175 -14.22 14.59 -3.30
C GLY A 175 -13.01 13.96 -4.01
N LYS A 176 -12.08 13.36 -3.26
CA LYS A 176 -10.86 12.72 -3.81
C LYS A 176 -11.11 11.27 -4.20
N PRO A 177 -10.38 10.74 -5.21
CA PRO A 177 -10.44 9.34 -5.60
C PRO A 177 -10.35 8.36 -4.42
N LEU A 178 -11.28 7.41 -4.39
CA LEU A 178 -11.30 6.31 -3.43
C LEU A 178 -11.47 4.99 -4.18
N VAL A 179 -10.39 4.25 -4.35
CA VAL A 179 -10.37 3.00 -5.11
C VAL A 179 -10.45 1.84 -4.14
N VAL A 180 -11.37 0.91 -4.34
CA VAL A 180 -11.70 -0.17 -3.40
C VAL A 180 -11.53 -1.52 -4.08
N LEU A 181 -10.41 -2.19 -3.81
CA LEU A 181 -10.13 -3.53 -4.32
C LEU A 181 -10.69 -4.58 -3.38
N VAL A 182 -11.67 -5.33 -3.87
CA VAL A 182 -12.43 -6.30 -3.07
C VAL A 182 -12.22 -7.70 -3.63
N PRO A 183 -11.61 -8.63 -2.90
CA PRO A 183 -11.48 -10.02 -3.34
C PRO A 183 -12.86 -10.67 -3.52
N GLU A 184 -13.05 -11.46 -4.59
CA GLU A 184 -14.30 -12.19 -4.83
C GLU A 184 -14.64 -13.15 -3.67
N LEU A 185 -13.61 -13.77 -3.09
CA LEU A 185 -13.73 -14.77 -2.04
C LEU A 185 -13.27 -14.21 -0.68
N ASP A 186 -13.53 -12.92 -0.44
CA ASP A 186 -13.31 -12.33 0.88
C ASP A 186 -14.33 -12.86 1.91
N ASP A 187 -13.87 -13.03 3.15
CA ASP A 187 -14.65 -13.54 4.27
C ASP A 187 -15.36 -12.42 5.05
N TYR A 188 -14.99 -11.15 4.83
CA TYR A 188 -15.49 -9.99 5.57
C TYR A 188 -16.38 -9.09 4.72
N LEU A 189 -15.97 -8.78 3.49
CA LEU A 189 -16.71 -7.90 2.59
C LEU A 189 -16.54 -8.34 1.14
N ARG A 190 -17.65 -8.70 0.48
CA ARG A 190 -17.65 -9.14 -0.92
C ARG A 190 -17.98 -8.00 -1.90
N PRO A 191 -17.67 -8.14 -3.20
CA PRO A 191 -17.81 -7.03 -4.16
C PRO A 191 -19.20 -6.39 -4.23
N ASP A 192 -20.27 -7.19 -4.17
CA ASP A 192 -21.64 -6.64 -4.22
C ASP A 192 -21.98 -5.84 -2.96
N GLU A 193 -21.65 -6.39 -1.78
CA GLU A 193 -21.80 -5.70 -0.48
C GLU A 193 -20.94 -4.43 -0.43
N ALA A 194 -19.71 -4.48 -0.95
CA ALA A 194 -18.84 -3.32 -1.03
C ALA A 194 -19.43 -2.22 -1.92
N ARG A 195 -20.02 -2.56 -3.08
CA ARG A 195 -20.71 -1.56 -3.91
C ARG A 195 -21.84 -0.87 -3.16
N GLU A 196 -22.63 -1.62 -2.38
CA GLU A 196 -23.69 -1.04 -1.56
C GLU A 196 -23.14 -0.12 -0.47
N ARG A 197 -22.09 -0.54 0.24
CA ARG A 197 -21.47 0.25 1.32
C ARG A 197 -20.80 1.52 0.80
N PHE A 198 -20.04 1.42 -0.29
CA PHE A 198 -19.28 2.54 -0.86
C PHE A 198 -20.12 3.44 -1.78
N ALA A 199 -21.37 3.11 -2.09
CA ALA A 199 -22.27 4.01 -2.84
C ALA A 199 -22.51 5.36 -2.15
N ARG A 200 -22.17 5.49 -0.86
CA ARG A 200 -22.17 6.77 -0.12
C ARG A 200 -21.08 7.73 -0.55
N VAL A 201 -20.02 7.23 -1.19
CA VAL A 201 -18.89 8.02 -1.70
C VAL A 201 -19.03 8.06 -3.21
N HIS A 202 -19.52 9.18 -3.76
CA HIS A 202 -19.97 9.26 -5.15
C HIS A 202 -18.84 9.03 -6.16
N GLN A 203 -17.60 9.34 -5.79
CA GLN A 203 -16.40 9.13 -6.58
C GLN A 203 -15.67 7.81 -6.27
N ALA A 204 -16.22 6.95 -5.41
CA ALA A 204 -15.58 5.67 -5.11
C ALA A 204 -15.71 4.69 -6.26
N GLU A 205 -14.60 4.00 -6.55
CA GLU A 205 -14.54 2.93 -7.54
C GLU A 205 -14.36 1.58 -6.85
N VAL A 206 -15.35 0.69 -6.96
CA VAL A 206 -15.29 -0.65 -6.36
C VAL A 206 -14.91 -1.69 -7.41
N ILE A 207 -13.74 -2.30 -7.24
CA ILE A 207 -13.14 -3.27 -8.15
C ILE A 207 -13.16 -4.66 -7.50
N GLY A 208 -14.08 -5.52 -7.96
CA GLY A 208 -14.11 -6.93 -7.58
C GLY A 208 -12.99 -7.73 -8.27
N VAL A 209 -12.18 -8.48 -7.52
CA VAL A 209 -11.07 -9.28 -8.08
C VAL A 209 -11.37 -10.77 -8.00
N LYS A 210 -11.62 -11.36 -9.18
CA LYS A 210 -11.97 -12.77 -9.34
C LYS A 210 -10.89 -13.70 -8.79
N GLY A 211 -11.30 -14.72 -8.05
CA GLY A 211 -10.46 -15.78 -7.47
C GLY A 211 -9.54 -15.32 -6.33
N ALA A 212 -9.49 -14.02 -6.03
CA ALA A 212 -8.71 -13.50 -4.92
C ALA A 212 -9.41 -13.75 -3.57
N LYS A 213 -8.60 -13.85 -2.53
CA LYS A 213 -9.02 -13.94 -1.12
C LYS A 213 -8.46 -12.75 -0.34
N HIS A 214 -8.96 -12.54 0.88
CA HIS A 214 -8.60 -11.43 1.76
C HIS A 214 -7.10 -11.09 1.81
N LEU A 215 -6.26 -12.13 1.80
CA LEU A 215 -4.83 -11.99 1.99
C LEU A 215 -4.02 -11.74 0.69
N TRP A 216 -4.62 -11.72 -0.50
CA TRP A 216 -3.89 -11.51 -1.77
C TRP A 216 -2.66 -12.42 -1.95
N VAL A 217 -2.79 -13.70 -1.59
CA VAL A 217 -1.67 -14.65 -1.62
C VAL A 217 -1.36 -15.06 -3.07
N GLY A 218 -0.07 -15.13 -3.39
CA GLY A 218 0.43 -15.55 -4.70
C GLY A 218 0.83 -14.38 -5.60
N GLU A 219 1.77 -14.63 -6.51
CA GLU A 219 2.33 -13.58 -7.38
C GLU A 219 1.28 -12.97 -8.31
N SER A 220 0.32 -13.75 -8.80
CA SER A 220 -0.78 -13.24 -9.63
C SER A 220 -1.65 -12.23 -8.89
N ALA A 221 -1.99 -12.52 -7.63
CA ALA A 221 -2.79 -11.63 -6.79
C ALA A 221 -2.03 -10.35 -6.46
N VAL A 222 -0.76 -10.45 -6.07
CA VAL A 222 0.08 -9.26 -5.82
C VAL A 222 0.20 -8.43 -7.08
N ARG A 223 0.50 -9.05 -8.23
CA ARG A 223 0.65 -8.32 -9.48
C ARG A 223 -0.63 -7.59 -9.86
N ARG A 224 -1.78 -8.25 -9.74
CA ARG A 224 -3.08 -7.62 -9.94
C ARG A 224 -3.24 -6.38 -9.06
N VAL A 225 -2.89 -6.47 -7.78
CA VAL A 225 -2.95 -5.33 -6.86
C VAL A 225 -1.98 -4.21 -7.28
N LEU A 226 -0.73 -4.53 -7.63
CA LEU A 226 0.24 -3.52 -8.03
C LEU A 226 -0.13 -2.85 -9.36
N ASP A 227 -0.70 -3.58 -10.31
CA ASP A 227 -1.20 -3.05 -11.58
C ASP A 227 -2.34 -2.05 -11.32
N GLU A 228 -3.28 -2.37 -10.43
CA GLU A 228 -4.36 -1.46 -10.06
C GLU A 228 -3.85 -0.23 -9.31
N ILE A 229 -2.89 -0.39 -8.38
CA ILE A 229 -2.25 0.75 -7.71
C ILE A 229 -1.66 1.71 -8.75
N VAL A 230 -0.89 1.19 -9.70
CA VAL A 230 -0.24 2.03 -10.72
C VAL A 230 -1.23 2.60 -11.72
N ALA A 231 -2.28 1.87 -12.10
CA ALA A 231 -3.31 2.37 -13.02
C ALA A 231 -4.01 3.63 -12.49
N HIS A 232 -4.17 3.75 -11.18
CA HIS A 232 -4.87 4.88 -10.55
C HIS A 232 -3.91 6.00 -10.14
N VAL A 233 -2.75 5.66 -9.58
CA VAL A 233 -1.76 6.65 -9.13
C VAL A 233 -1.04 7.30 -10.33
N LEU A 234 -0.79 6.51 -11.37
CA LEU A 234 -0.07 6.92 -12.57
C LEU A 234 -0.76 6.38 -13.85
N PRO A 235 -1.91 6.96 -14.24
CA PRO A 235 -2.69 6.49 -15.40
C PRO A 235 -1.85 6.32 -16.67
N GLY A 236 -2.07 5.23 -17.39
CA GLY A 236 -1.33 4.87 -18.60
C GLY A 236 -0.03 4.07 -18.38
N HIS A 237 0.33 3.76 -17.13
CA HIS A 237 1.56 3.01 -16.79
C HIS A 237 1.31 1.57 -16.32
N ALA A 238 0.05 1.13 -16.36
CA ALA A 238 -0.35 -0.26 -16.15
C ALA A 238 -0.74 -0.92 -17.50
N PRO A 239 -0.57 -2.25 -17.67
CA PRO A 239 -0.01 -3.18 -16.69
C PRO A 239 1.50 -3.03 -16.53
N LEU A 240 2.01 -3.34 -15.35
CA LEU A 240 3.44 -3.35 -15.07
C LEU A 240 4.16 -4.45 -15.88
N PRO A 241 5.41 -4.21 -16.31
CA PRO A 241 6.18 -5.20 -17.03
C PRO A 241 6.46 -6.44 -16.16
N THR A 242 6.62 -7.60 -16.80
CA THR A 242 7.06 -8.86 -16.13
C THR A 242 8.54 -9.11 -16.18
N TRP A 243 9.26 -8.31 -16.96
CA TRP A 243 10.69 -8.47 -17.20
C TRP A 243 11.38 -7.17 -16.86
N TRP A 244 12.60 -7.28 -16.34
CA TRP A 244 13.45 -6.15 -15.99
C TRP A 244 14.82 -6.30 -16.64
N ASP A 245 15.22 -5.31 -17.44
CA ASP A 245 16.50 -5.33 -18.16
C ASP A 245 17.70 -4.92 -17.30
N GLY A 246 17.47 -4.43 -16.09
CA GLY A 246 18.52 -4.04 -15.15
C GLY A 246 18.89 -5.13 -14.13
N PRO A 247 19.73 -4.79 -13.13
CA PRO A 247 20.05 -5.73 -12.06
C PRO A 247 18.81 -6.07 -11.24
N VAL A 248 18.65 -7.36 -10.91
CA VAL A 248 17.59 -7.87 -10.02
C VAL A 248 18.25 -8.53 -8.82
N GLY A 249 17.96 -8.01 -7.63
CA GLY A 249 18.27 -8.70 -6.38
C GLY A 249 17.22 -9.76 -6.06
N THR A 250 17.57 -10.73 -5.21
CA THR A 250 16.61 -11.67 -4.61
C THR A 250 16.57 -11.41 -3.12
N ALA A 251 15.39 -11.26 -2.54
CA ALA A 251 15.26 -11.16 -1.09
C ALA A 251 15.81 -12.44 -0.41
N GLY A 252 16.74 -12.28 0.54
CA GLY A 252 17.38 -13.40 1.24
C GLY A 252 16.42 -14.15 2.17
N GLU A 253 16.81 -15.34 2.65
CA GLU A 253 16.02 -16.17 3.58
C GLU A 253 15.69 -15.45 4.91
N ASP A 254 16.53 -14.50 5.33
CA ASP A 254 16.29 -13.67 6.53
C ASP A 254 15.10 -12.71 6.37
N ASP A 255 14.64 -12.44 5.15
CA ASP A 255 13.47 -11.60 4.84
C ASP A 255 12.16 -12.42 4.75
N GLN A 256 12.26 -13.75 4.73
CA GLN A 256 11.10 -14.64 4.59
C GLN A 256 10.63 -15.26 5.91
N THR A 257 11.43 -15.15 6.98
CA THR A 257 11.27 -16.01 8.17
C THR A 257 11.39 -15.27 9.52
N ARG A 258 11.33 -13.94 9.56
CA ARG A 258 11.38 -13.17 10.81
C ARG A 258 10.26 -12.15 10.91
#